data_AF-A0A8J7DDI8-F1
#
_entry.id   AF-A0A8J7DDI8-F1
#
_cell.length_a   1.000
_cell.length_b   1.000
_cell.length_c   1.000
_cell.angle_alpha   90.00
_cell.angle_beta   90.00
_cell.angle_gamma   90.00
#
_symmetry.space_group_name_H-M   'P 1'
#
loop_
_entity.id
_entity.type
_entity.pdbx_description
1 polymer ?
#
loop_
_entity_poly.entity_id
_entity_poly.type
_entity_poly.pdbx_seq_one_letter_code
_entity_poly.pdbx_strand_id
1 'polypeptide(L)'
;MKEGIRKDSPRQEYSANPRATTYSSSNPSRLYQRLEEALHSGSEVWFRMPGTRLVGIPIFLDAEYVEVVDVDVSEGFEDDDLPDDPYQRTVWLIRLGEITAISYATDRWSKERFERLLEESQQGSADATDESP
;
A
#
# COMPACT_ATOMS: atom_id res chain seq x y z
N MET A 1 44.69 -16.99 -45.83
CA MET A 1 43.73 -17.65 -44.91
C MET A 1 42.35 -17.08 -45.17
N LYS A 2 41.33 -17.92 -45.05
CA LYS A 2 39.97 -17.76 -45.59
C LYS A 2 39.13 -16.71 -44.85
N GLU A 3 38.12 -16.22 -45.58
CA GLU A 3 37.03 -15.31 -45.20
C GLU A 3 36.25 -15.74 -43.94
N GLY A 4 35.55 -14.77 -43.35
CA GLY A 4 34.55 -15.04 -42.31
C GLY A 4 33.71 -13.81 -41.94
N ILE A 5 32.99 -13.25 -42.91
CA ILE A 5 31.84 -12.38 -42.64
C ILE A 5 30.74 -13.23 -42.00
N ARG A 6 30.24 -12.82 -40.83
CA ARG A 6 28.92 -13.22 -40.34
C ARG A 6 28.13 -12.00 -39.88
N LYS A 7 27.05 -11.76 -40.60
CA LYS A 7 25.85 -11.01 -40.21
C LYS A 7 25.19 -11.68 -38.99
N ASP A 8 24.44 -10.86 -38.24
CA ASP A 8 23.26 -11.14 -37.38
C ASP A 8 23.38 -10.22 -36.15
N SER A 9 22.43 -9.39 -35.71
CA SER A 9 21.05 -9.06 -36.05
C SER A 9 20.74 -7.69 -35.41
N PRO A 10 19.72 -6.93 -35.87
CA PRO A 10 19.38 -5.64 -35.29
C PRO A 10 18.76 -5.80 -33.89
N ARG A 11 19.27 -5.02 -32.93
CA ARG A 11 18.72 -4.89 -31.58
C ARG A 11 17.30 -4.34 -31.69
N GLN A 12 16.33 -5.22 -31.44
CA GLN A 12 14.91 -4.93 -31.46
C GLN A 12 14.57 -3.89 -30.37
N GLU A 13 13.98 -2.79 -30.79
CA GLU A 13 13.40 -1.76 -29.94
C GLU A 13 12.27 -2.37 -29.11
N TYR A 14 12.47 -2.47 -27.79
CA TYR A 14 11.35 -2.55 -26.87
C TYR A 14 10.94 -1.13 -26.53
N SER A 15 10.03 -0.59 -27.34
CA SER A 15 9.27 0.60 -27.00
C SER A 15 8.43 0.26 -25.77
N ALA A 16 8.90 0.67 -24.60
CA ALA A 16 8.10 0.65 -23.39
C ALA A 16 6.90 1.58 -23.62
N ASN A 17 5.72 1.00 -23.77
CA ASN A 17 4.46 1.72 -23.77
C ASN A 17 3.98 1.79 -22.32
N PRO A 18 4.14 2.90 -21.58
CA PRO A 18 3.21 3.19 -20.51
C PRO A 18 2.01 3.86 -21.18
N ARG A 19 0.99 3.07 -21.50
CA ARG A 19 -0.35 3.63 -21.70
C ARG A 19 -0.80 4.10 -20.32
N ALA A 20 -0.35 5.29 -19.92
CA ALA A 20 -0.83 5.98 -18.74
C ALA A 20 -2.28 6.36 -19.05
N THR A 21 -3.21 5.51 -18.66
CA THR A 21 -4.62 5.83 -18.70
C THR A 21 -4.86 6.83 -17.58
N THR A 22 -4.70 8.11 -17.88
CA THR A 22 -5.13 9.21 -17.02
C THR A 22 -6.66 9.22 -17.02
N TYR A 23 -7.27 8.35 -16.22
CA TYR A 23 -8.63 8.56 -15.80
C TYR A 23 -8.60 9.73 -14.81
N SER A 24 -8.93 10.93 -15.29
CA SER A 24 -9.41 12.01 -14.44
C SER A 24 -10.76 11.57 -13.87
N SER A 25 -10.68 10.69 -12.88
CA SER A 25 -11.77 10.40 -11.98
C SER A 25 -11.81 11.58 -11.02
N SER A 26 -12.86 12.39 -11.09
CA SER A 26 -13.15 13.42 -10.10
C SER A 26 -13.39 12.85 -8.69
N ASN A 27 -13.44 11.52 -8.57
CA ASN A 27 -13.50 10.83 -7.30
C ASN A 27 -12.08 10.43 -6.85
N PRO A 28 -11.72 10.71 -5.58
CA PRO A 28 -10.45 10.28 -5.04
C PRO A 28 -10.32 8.76 -5.15
N SER A 29 -9.09 8.28 -5.39
CA SER A 29 -8.82 6.85 -5.48
C SER A 29 -9.21 6.16 -4.17
N ARG A 30 -9.59 4.88 -4.23
CA ARG A 30 -9.88 4.10 -3.01
C ARG A 30 -8.70 4.09 -2.04
N LEU A 31 -7.46 4.13 -2.55
CA LEU A 31 -6.27 4.25 -1.74
C LEU A 31 -6.24 5.59 -1.00
N TYR A 32 -6.48 6.71 -1.71
CA TYR A 32 -6.56 8.04 -1.10
C TYR A 32 -7.59 8.08 0.01
N GLN A 33 -8.82 7.61 -0.25
CA GLN A 33 -9.90 7.60 0.75
C GLN A 33 -9.50 6.83 2.01
N ARG A 34 -8.81 5.70 1.85
CA ARG A 34 -8.35 4.88 2.99
C ARG A 34 -7.25 5.55 3.78
N LEU A 35 -6.30 6.20 3.11
CA LEU A 35 -5.27 6.97 3.80
C LEU A 35 -5.85 8.22 4.47
N GLU A 36 -6.87 8.82 3.88
CA GLU A 36 -7.61 9.94 4.47
C GLU A 36 -8.33 9.50 5.75
N GLU A 37 -9.03 8.36 5.73
CA GLU A 37 -9.61 7.77 6.94
C GLU A 37 -8.55 7.55 8.03
N ALA A 38 -7.40 6.97 7.66
CA ALA A 38 -6.30 6.69 8.56
C ALA A 38 -5.69 7.95 9.19
N LEU A 39 -5.53 9.00 8.39
CA LEU A 39 -5.04 10.31 8.81
C LEU A 39 -5.99 10.93 9.86
N HIS A 40 -7.30 10.89 9.60
CA HIS A 40 -8.30 11.44 10.52
C HIS A 40 -8.41 10.63 11.83
N SER A 41 -8.23 9.31 11.76
CA SER A 41 -8.29 8.45 12.95
C SER A 41 -6.96 8.34 13.71
N GLY A 42 -5.86 8.89 13.17
CA GLY A 42 -4.52 8.71 13.72
C GLY A 42 -4.08 7.24 13.76
N SER A 43 -4.56 6.43 12.81
CA SER A 43 -4.28 4.99 12.79
C SER A 43 -2.96 4.68 12.13
N GLU A 44 -2.21 3.75 12.72
CA GLU A 44 -1.01 3.19 12.11
C GLU A 44 -1.37 2.38 10.85
N VAL A 45 -0.60 2.61 9.80
CA VAL A 45 -0.77 1.96 8.50
C VAL A 45 0.52 1.26 8.12
N TRP A 46 0.37 0.03 7.63
CA TRP A 46 1.43 -0.75 7.02
C TRP A 46 1.38 -0.55 5.51
N PHE A 47 2.48 -0.07 4.94
CA PHE A 47 2.64 0.22 3.52
C PHE A 47 3.46 -0.88 2.85
N ARG A 48 2.91 -1.47 1.79
CA ARG A 48 3.62 -2.40 0.92
C ARG A 48 4.02 -1.71 -0.37
N MET A 49 5.32 -1.70 -0.65
CA MET A 49 5.90 -1.15 -1.87
C MET A 49 6.79 -2.21 -2.54
N PRO A 50 7.18 -2.02 -3.81
CA PRO A 50 8.14 -2.91 -4.45
C PRO A 50 9.45 -2.99 -3.66
N GLY A 51 9.78 -4.20 -3.17
CA GLY A 51 11.04 -4.47 -2.48
C GLY A 51 11.15 -3.97 -1.03
N THR A 52 10.13 -3.29 -0.49
CA THR A 52 10.16 -2.80 0.90
C THR A 52 8.78 -2.74 1.55
N ARG A 53 8.78 -2.64 2.87
CA ARG A 53 7.60 -2.35 3.69
C ARG A 53 7.93 -1.23 4.66
N LEU A 54 6.98 -0.34 4.89
CA LEU A 54 7.07 0.71 5.89
C LEU A 54 5.85 0.64 6.80
N VAL A 55 5.97 1.15 8.01
CA VAL A 55 4.88 1.31 8.97
C VAL A 55 4.93 2.73 9.51
N GLY A 56 3.78 3.28 9.87
CA GLY A 56 3.71 4.53 10.59
C GLY A 56 2.32 5.17 10.50
N ILE A 57 2.20 6.35 11.11
CA ILE A 57 0.96 7.11 11.19
C ILE A 57 0.96 8.19 10.12
N PRO A 58 -0.05 8.26 9.23
CA PRO A 58 -0.18 9.36 8.29
C PRO A 58 -0.35 10.70 9.02
N ILE A 59 0.40 11.72 8.61
CA ILE A 59 0.34 13.08 9.18
C ILE A 59 -0.05 14.14 8.14
N PHE A 60 0.05 13.82 6.85
CA PHE A 60 -0.40 14.65 5.74
C PHE A 60 -0.74 13.77 4.54
N LEU A 61 -1.70 14.21 3.73
CA LEU A 61 -2.14 13.53 2.52
C LEU A 61 -2.56 14.56 1.47
N ASP A 62 -2.04 14.40 0.25
CA ASP A 62 -2.48 15.15 -0.92
C ASP A 62 -2.73 14.24 -2.13
N ALA A 63 -2.94 14.83 -3.31
CA ALA A 63 -3.27 14.10 -4.52
C ALA A 63 -2.18 13.13 -5.00
N GLU A 64 -0.92 13.34 -4.62
CA GLU A 64 0.23 12.58 -5.09
C GLU A 64 1.01 11.84 -3.98
N TYR A 65 0.97 12.36 -2.75
CA TYR A 65 1.80 11.88 -1.64
C TYR A 65 1.03 11.70 -0.34
N VAL A 66 1.57 10.82 0.49
CA VAL A 66 1.27 10.73 1.92
C VAL A 66 2.56 10.96 2.71
N GLU A 67 2.51 11.80 3.73
CA GLU A 67 3.57 11.89 4.74
C GLU A 67 3.22 10.99 5.91
N VAL A 68 4.19 10.20 6.34
CA VAL A 68 4.03 9.19 7.37
C VAL A 68 5.12 9.39 8.41
N VAL A 69 4.74 9.42 9.69
CA VAL A 69 5.67 9.43 10.81
C VAL A 69 5.79 8.04 11.40
N ASP A 70 7.03 7.61 11.62
CA ASP A 70 7.37 6.40 12.37
C ASP A 70 8.20 6.84 13.59
N VAL A 71 7.87 6.32 14.76
CA VAL A 71 8.54 6.65 16.02
C VAL A 71 8.98 5.35 16.66
N ASP A 72 10.29 5.20 16.80
CA ASP A 72 10.91 4.02 17.40
C ASP A 72 11.68 4.41 18.66
N VAL A 73 11.91 3.45 19.55
CA VAL A 73 12.81 3.61 20.70
C VAL A 73 14.17 3.09 20.30
N SER A 74 15.23 3.88 20.55
CA SER A 74 16.60 3.49 20.23
C SER A 74 16.94 2.13 20.84
N GLU A 75 17.23 1.14 19.98
CA GLU A 75 17.60 -0.21 20.44
C GLU A 75 18.90 -0.19 21.26
N GLY A 76 19.01 -1.09 22.24
CA GLY A 76 20.27 -1.36 22.94
C GLY A 76 20.44 -0.72 24.33
N PHE A 77 19.38 -0.13 24.87
CA PHE A 77 19.35 0.39 26.24
C PHE A 77 18.34 -0.42 27.07
N GLU A 78 18.73 -0.78 28.30
CA GLU A 78 17.77 -1.27 29.30
C GLU A 78 16.91 -0.07 29.78
N ASP A 79 15.70 -0.31 30.31
CA ASP A 79 14.76 0.77 30.68
C ASP A 79 15.37 1.84 31.61
N ASP A 80 16.38 1.47 32.40
CA ASP A 80 17.10 2.36 33.33
C ASP A 80 18.27 3.13 32.70
N ASP A 81 18.69 2.79 31.47
CA ASP A 81 19.84 3.37 30.75
C ASP A 81 19.43 4.15 29.48
N LEU A 82 18.13 4.42 29.30
CA LEU A 82 17.64 5.18 28.15
C LEU A 82 18.32 6.57 28.11
N PRO A 83 18.85 7.00 26.94
CA PRO A 83 19.43 8.32 26.81
C PRO A 83 18.35 9.41 26.99
N ASP A 84 18.77 10.65 27.24
CA ASP A 84 17.86 11.78 27.46
C ASP A 84 16.84 11.96 26.31
N ASP A 85 17.22 11.57 25.08
CA ASP A 85 16.38 11.55 23.88
C ASP A 85 16.29 10.12 23.30
N PRO A 86 15.49 9.22 23.90
CA PRO A 86 15.49 7.81 23.52
C PRO A 86 14.71 7.53 22.23
N TYR A 87 13.85 8.46 21.81
CA TYR A 87 12.94 8.30 20.69
C TYR A 87 13.56 8.77 19.38
N GLN A 88 13.53 7.90 18.37
CA GLN A 88 13.90 8.23 17.01
C GLN A 88 12.64 8.46 16.19
N ARG A 89 12.59 9.58 15.49
CA ARG A 89 11.48 9.91 14.59
C ARG A 89 11.99 9.88 13.16
N THR A 90 11.34 9.09 12.32
CA THR A 90 11.52 9.11 10.87
C THR A 90 10.25 9.64 10.21
N VAL A 91 10.42 10.51 9.21
CA VAL A 91 9.31 10.99 8.38
C VAL A 91 9.54 10.54 6.95
N TRP A 92 8.58 9.81 6.41
CA TRP A 92 8.58 9.32 5.04
C TRP A 92 7.60 10.12 4.21
N LEU A 93 8.03 10.61 3.05
CA LEU A 93 7.16 11.15 2.01
C LEU A 93 7.01 10.08 0.92
N ILE A 94 5.82 9.48 0.81
CA ILE A 94 5.58 8.31 -0.04
C ILE A 94 4.66 8.71 -1.20
N ARG A 95 5.06 8.40 -2.44
CA ARG A 95 4.20 8.58 -3.61
C ARG A 95 3.06 7.56 -3.60
N LEU A 96 1.82 8.02 -3.75
CA LEU A 96 0.65 7.14 -3.79
C LEU A 96 0.74 6.09 -4.92
N GLY A 97 1.33 6.46 -6.07
CA GLY A 97 1.50 5.56 -7.21
C GLY A 97 2.49 4.41 -7.00
N GLU A 98 3.30 4.44 -5.94
CA GLU A 98 4.28 3.38 -5.62
C GLU A 98 3.74 2.38 -4.58
N ILE A 99 2.61 2.70 -3.95
CA ILE A 99 1.97 1.86 -2.94
C ILE A 99 1.24 0.72 -3.65
N THR A 100 1.71 -0.51 -3.39
CA THR A 100 1.09 -1.73 -3.92
C THR A 100 -0.11 -2.16 -3.09
N ALA A 101 -0.03 -2.00 -1.76
CA ALA A 101 -1.12 -2.30 -0.84
C ALA A 101 -0.91 -1.58 0.50
N ILE A 102 -1.99 -1.42 1.26
CA ILE A 102 -1.94 -0.99 2.66
C ILE A 102 -2.70 -1.99 3.54
N SER A 103 -2.34 -2.06 4.81
CA SER A 103 -3.13 -2.71 5.84
C SER A 103 -3.14 -1.89 7.13
N TYR A 104 -4.25 -1.95 7.86
CA TYR A 104 -4.36 -1.38 9.19
C TYR A 104 -3.94 -2.41 10.24
N ALA A 105 -3.72 -1.95 11.48
CA ALA A 105 -3.50 -2.83 12.62
C ALA A 105 -4.53 -3.97 12.65
N THR A 106 -4.04 -5.20 12.86
CA THR A 106 -4.87 -6.39 12.92
C THR A 106 -5.83 -6.31 14.11
N ASP A 107 -7.11 -6.09 13.84
CA ASP A 107 -8.16 -6.13 14.85
C ASP A 107 -8.48 -7.58 15.22
N ARG A 108 -8.69 -7.84 16.52
CA ARG A 108 -9.12 -9.17 17.00
C ARG A 108 -10.63 -9.24 16.98
N TRP A 109 -11.16 -10.15 16.19
CA TRP A 109 -12.61 -10.28 16.06
C TRP A 109 -13.18 -11.31 17.03
N SER A 110 -14.38 -11.05 17.54
CA SER A 110 -15.15 -12.07 18.24
C SER A 110 -15.63 -13.15 17.24
N LYS A 111 -15.95 -14.33 17.76
CA LYS A 111 -16.49 -15.43 16.96
C LYS A 111 -17.77 -15.00 16.24
N GLU A 112 -18.66 -14.30 16.91
CA GLU A 112 -19.95 -13.84 16.39
C GLU A 112 -19.76 -12.84 15.24
N ARG A 113 -18.79 -11.94 15.35
CA ARG A 113 -18.46 -10.99 14.28
C ARG A 113 -17.94 -11.71 13.04
N PHE A 114 -17.13 -12.76 13.22
CA PHE A 114 -16.63 -13.58 12.13
C PHE A 114 -17.72 -14.43 11.46
N GLU A 115 -18.57 -15.10 12.25
CA GLU A 115 -19.68 -15.91 11.73
C GLU A 115 -20.67 -15.07 10.91
N ARG A 116 -21.02 -13.86 11.38
CA ARG A 116 -21.87 -12.94 10.62
C ARG A 116 -21.27 -12.55 9.26
N LEU A 117 -19.95 -12.31 9.20
CA LEU A 117 -19.28 -12.02 7.92
C LEU A 117 -19.42 -13.20 6.94
N LEU A 118 -19.31 -14.43 7.43
CA LEU A 118 -19.47 -15.63 6.61
C LEU A 118 -20.90 -15.75 6.06
N GLU A 119 -21.91 -15.47 6.88
CA GLU A 119 -23.33 -15.50 6.46
C GLU A 119 -23.62 -14.46 5.36
N GLU A 120 -23.13 -13.24 5.53
CA GLU A 120 -23.26 -12.15 4.54
C GLU A 120 -22.60 -12.53 3.20
N SER A 121 -21.45 -13.22 3.24
CA SER A 121 -20.75 -13.67 2.04
C SER A 121 -21.51 -14.76 1.25
N GLN A 122 -22.33 -15.57 1.94
CA GLN A 122 -23.10 -16.64 1.32
C GLN A 122 -24.44 -16.14 0.76
N GLN A 123 -25.07 -15.16 1.40
CA GLN A 123 -26.33 -14.56 0.94
C GLN A 123 -26.16 -13.73 -0.35
N GLY A 124 -25.02 -13.05 -0.54
CA GLY A 124 -24.72 -12.35 -1.79
C GLY A 124 -24.49 -13.24 -3.01
N SER A 125 -24.44 -14.57 -2.84
CA SER A 125 -24.27 -15.54 -3.93
C SER A 125 -25.60 -16.12 -4.43
N ALA A 126 -26.71 -15.91 -3.72
CA ALA A 126 -28.01 -16.52 -4.02
C ALA A 126 -28.91 -15.65 -4.92
N ASP A 127 -28.59 -14.35 -5.08
CA ASP A 127 -29.43 -13.37 -5.79
C ASP A 127 -29.08 -13.24 -7.30
N ALA A 128 -28.19 -14.09 -7.83
CA ALA A 128 -27.73 -14.04 -9.23
C ALA A 128 -28.42 -15.06 -10.16
N THR A 129 -29.39 -15.83 -9.66
CA THR A 129 -30.08 -16.88 -10.43
C THR A 129 -31.58 -16.88 -10.16
N ASP A 130 -32.28 -15.77 -10.42
CA ASP A 130 -33.69 -15.85 -10.78
C ASP A 130 -34.18 -14.58 -11.50
N GLU A 131 -33.76 -14.38 -12.75
CA GLU A 131 -34.58 -13.61 -13.68
C GLU A 131 -34.32 -14.05 -15.13
N SER A 132 -35.17 -14.94 -15.63
CA SER A 132 -35.54 -14.95 -17.05
C SER A 132 -36.90 -15.63 -17.20
N PRO A 133 -37.91 -14.95 -17.79
CA PRO A 133 -39.24 -15.49 -18.03
C PRO A 133 -39.28 -16.54 -19.15
#